data_AF-A0A1W9GCD9-F1
#
_entry.id   AF-A0A1W9GCD9-F1
#
_cell.length_a   1.000
_cell.length_b   1.000
_cell.length_c   1.000
_cell.angle_alpha   90.00
_cell.angle_beta   90.00
_cell.angle_gamma   90.00
#
_symmetry.space_group_name_H-M   'P 1'
#
loop_
_entity.id
_entity.type
_entity.pdbx_description
1 polymer ?
#
loop_
_entity_poly.entity_id
_entity_poly.type
_entity_poly.pdbx_seq_one_letter_code
_entity_poly.pdbx_strand_id
1 'polypeptide(L)'
;MVKMARTPPVKLGISLVVCLFGFGGCAADAPLDLSSFDPAHDQKAIAGYYRDQAVSMREKAHAQTTAAARFEALFGPEDDAVAGARSLAHYYEQTAQELERVAEAHAAVSRHGQRPQTVR
;
A
#
# COMPACT_ATOMS: atom_id res chain seq x y z
N MET A 1 -36.95 -17.40 -50.49
CA MET A 1 -35.71 -18.07 -50.96
C MET A 1 -34.53 -17.44 -50.27
N VAL A 2 -33.88 -18.12 -49.30
CA VAL A 2 -32.41 -18.20 -49.15
C VAL A 2 -32.16 -19.50 -48.39
N LYS A 3 -31.16 -20.22 -48.88
CA LYS A 3 -30.77 -21.61 -48.60
C LYS A 3 -29.41 -21.57 -47.90
N MET A 4 -29.09 -22.65 -47.18
CA MET A 4 -27.75 -23.05 -46.69
C MET A 4 -27.24 -22.26 -45.46
N ALA A 5 -26.51 -22.83 -44.50
CA ALA A 5 -25.70 -24.05 -44.51
C ALA A 5 -25.52 -24.67 -43.09
N ARG A 6 -25.19 -25.96 -43.07
CA ARG A 6 -24.91 -26.82 -41.92
C ARG A 6 -23.46 -26.68 -41.42
N THR A 7 -23.27 -26.74 -40.08
CA THR A 7 -22.22 -27.40 -39.23
C THR A 7 -20.73 -27.39 -39.65
N PRO A 8 -19.70 -27.29 -38.74
CA PRO A 8 -19.46 -28.23 -37.63
C PRO A 8 -18.86 -27.64 -36.31
N PRO A 9 -18.76 -28.44 -35.22
CA PRO A 9 -18.38 -27.96 -33.89
C PRO A 9 -16.88 -27.74 -33.74
N VAL A 10 -16.50 -26.62 -33.13
CA VAL A 10 -15.10 -26.22 -32.98
C VAL A 10 -14.60 -26.57 -31.57
N LYS A 11 -13.87 -27.70 -31.53
CA LYS A 11 -12.67 -27.93 -30.70
C LYS A 11 -12.82 -27.78 -29.17
N LEU A 12 -13.67 -28.61 -28.59
CA LEU A 12 -13.59 -29.06 -27.20
C LEU A 12 -12.46 -30.11 -27.08
N GLY A 13 -11.19 -29.71 -27.17
CA GLY A 13 -10.12 -30.72 -27.25
C GLY A 13 -8.68 -30.22 -27.21
N ILE A 14 -8.43 -28.99 -26.78
CA ILE A 14 -7.06 -28.44 -26.65
C ILE A 14 -6.87 -27.82 -25.25
N SER A 15 -7.46 -28.42 -24.22
CA SER A 15 -7.26 -27.99 -22.82
C SER A 15 -6.75 -29.11 -21.90
N LEU A 16 -6.47 -30.31 -22.42
CA LEU A 16 -6.12 -31.48 -21.59
C LEU A 16 -4.64 -31.91 -21.71
N VAL A 17 -3.78 -31.18 -22.44
CA VAL A 17 -2.39 -31.61 -22.70
C VAL A 17 -1.33 -30.67 -22.12
N VAL A 18 -1.72 -29.54 -21.52
CA VAL A 18 -0.76 -28.65 -20.80
C VAL A 18 -0.51 -29.10 -19.36
N CYS A 19 -1.22 -30.13 -18.87
CA CYS A 19 -1.04 -30.64 -17.49
C CYS A 19 0.15 -31.61 -17.32
N LEU A 20 0.94 -31.92 -18.37
CA LEU A 20 1.92 -33.02 -18.31
C LEU A 20 3.37 -32.66 -18.62
N PHE A 21 3.74 -31.39 -18.76
CA PHE A 21 5.14 -31.01 -18.96
C PHE A 21 5.59 -29.91 -18.01
N GLY A 22 6.40 -30.27 -17.01
CA GLY A 22 7.41 -29.35 -16.50
C GLY A 22 7.58 -29.14 -14.98
N PHE A 23 7.21 -30.08 -14.10
CA PHE A 23 7.76 -30.03 -12.73
C PHE A 23 9.12 -30.74 -12.68
N GLY A 24 10.12 -30.07 -13.25
CA GLY A 24 11.53 -30.41 -13.12
C GLY A 24 12.28 -29.24 -12.49
N GLY A 25 11.82 -28.77 -11.33
CA GLY A 25 12.51 -27.77 -10.54
C GLY A 25 13.58 -28.44 -9.67
N CYS A 26 14.83 -28.47 -10.12
CA CYS A 26 15.97 -28.57 -9.21
C CYS A 26 16.10 -27.22 -8.47
N ALA A 27 15.21 -26.98 -7.50
CA ALA A 27 15.53 -26.04 -6.45
C ALA A 27 16.41 -26.80 -5.46
N ALA A 28 17.67 -26.38 -5.33
CA ALA A 28 18.49 -26.85 -4.22
C ALA A 28 17.72 -26.52 -2.93
N ASP A 29 17.30 -27.56 -2.20
CA ASP A 29 16.78 -27.47 -0.82
C ASP A 29 17.93 -27.01 0.09
N ALA A 30 18.35 -25.75 -0.03
CA ALA A 30 18.85 -25.06 1.13
C ALA A 30 17.60 -24.79 1.98
N PRO A 31 17.44 -25.42 3.16
CA PRO A 31 16.33 -25.08 4.03
C PRO A 31 16.41 -23.58 4.30
N LEU A 32 15.36 -22.86 3.91
CA LEU A 32 15.19 -21.46 4.31
C LEU A 32 15.29 -21.45 5.83
N ASP A 33 16.31 -20.78 6.35
CA ASP A 33 16.51 -20.65 7.79
C ASP A 33 15.43 -19.71 8.36
N LEU A 34 14.29 -20.31 8.71
CA LEU A 34 13.17 -19.62 9.36
C LEU A 34 13.50 -19.22 10.81
N SER A 35 14.71 -19.53 11.32
CA SER A 35 15.15 -19.09 12.64
C SER A 35 15.79 -17.70 12.63
N SER A 36 16.16 -17.18 11.45
CA SER A 36 16.69 -15.82 11.26
C SER A 36 15.54 -14.79 11.21
N PHE A 37 14.80 -14.65 12.30
CA PHE A 37 13.92 -13.51 12.51
C PHE A 37 14.78 -12.32 12.96
N ASP A 38 14.86 -11.25 12.15
CA ASP A 38 15.47 -9.97 12.56
C ASP A 38 14.34 -8.96 12.85
N PRO A 39 13.89 -8.84 14.12
CA PRO A 39 12.88 -7.87 14.50
C PRO A 39 13.26 -6.44 14.10
N ALA A 40 14.56 -6.08 14.07
CA ALA A 40 14.96 -4.71 13.76
C ALA A 40 14.71 -4.36 12.28
N HIS A 41 14.84 -5.34 11.38
CA HIS A 41 14.51 -5.18 9.97
C HIS A 41 13.02 -4.91 9.76
N ASP A 42 12.16 -5.71 10.41
CA ASP A 42 10.71 -5.57 10.32
C ASP A 42 10.24 -4.22 10.87
N GLN A 43 10.80 -3.80 12.01
CA GLN A 43 10.46 -2.50 12.61
C GLN A 43 10.88 -1.33 11.72
N LYS A 44 11.98 -1.45 10.98
CA LYS A 44 12.40 -0.44 10.00
C LYS A 44 11.44 -0.39 8.80
N ALA A 45 11.00 -1.53 8.28
CA ALA A 45 10.04 -1.61 7.19
C ALA A 45 8.68 -1.03 7.60
N ILE A 46 8.18 -1.37 8.80
CA ILE A 46 6.93 -0.84 9.37
C ILE A 46 7.03 0.69 9.53
N ALA A 47 8.15 1.21 10.05
CA ALA A 47 8.37 2.65 10.15
C ALA A 47 8.35 3.34 8.77
N GLY A 48 8.90 2.71 7.73
CA GLY A 48 8.83 3.21 6.35
C GLY A 48 7.38 3.33 5.86
N TYR A 49 6.61 2.26 6.01
CA TYR A 49 5.20 2.23 5.60
C TYR A 49 4.37 3.37 6.23
N TYR A 50 4.52 3.62 7.53
CA TYR A 50 3.78 4.70 8.19
C TYR A 50 4.25 6.10 7.74
N ARG A 51 5.54 6.29 7.42
CA ARG A 51 6.02 7.56 6.84
C ARG A 51 5.41 7.81 5.46
N ASP A 52 5.37 6.79 4.61
CA ASP A 52 4.80 6.92 3.27
C ASP A 52 3.31 7.27 3.35
N GLN A 53 2.58 6.66 4.29
CA GLN A 53 1.19 7.04 4.55
C GLN A 53 1.04 8.47 5.08
N ALA A 54 1.93 8.92 5.96
CA ALA A 54 1.91 10.29 6.47
C ALA A 54 2.09 11.30 5.33
N VAL A 55 3.01 11.04 4.40
CA VAL A 55 3.21 11.86 3.20
C VAL A 55 1.92 11.91 2.37
N SER A 56 1.30 10.76 2.11
CA SER A 56 0.02 10.72 1.37
C SER A 56 -1.10 11.50 2.07
N MET A 57 -1.15 11.50 3.41
CA MET A 57 -2.10 12.32 4.16
C MET A 57 -1.80 13.82 4.02
N ARG A 58 -0.54 14.23 4.08
CA ARG A 58 -0.14 15.64 3.86
C ARG A 58 -0.53 16.14 2.48
N GLU A 59 -0.36 15.31 1.45
CA GLU A 59 -0.80 15.62 0.08
C GLU A 59 -2.32 15.83 0.02
N LYS A 60 -3.10 14.97 0.68
CA LYS A 60 -4.56 15.14 0.79
C LYS A 60 -4.94 16.40 1.55
N ALA A 61 -4.25 16.71 2.64
CA ALA A 61 -4.47 17.95 3.41
C ALA A 61 -4.22 19.19 2.53
N HIS A 62 -3.14 19.19 1.77
CA HIS A 62 -2.81 20.28 0.86
C HIS A 62 -3.84 20.42 -0.28
N ALA A 63 -4.29 19.30 -0.84
CA ALA A 63 -5.34 19.29 -1.86
C ALA A 63 -6.65 19.89 -1.33
N GLN A 64 -7.05 19.55 -0.11
CA GLN A 64 -8.26 20.09 0.53
C GLN A 64 -8.11 21.57 0.92
N THR A 65 -6.92 21.99 1.34
CA THR A 65 -6.61 23.41 1.58
C THR A 65 -6.77 24.22 0.28
N THR A 66 -6.26 23.69 -0.83
CA THR A 66 -6.42 24.28 -2.16
C THR A 66 -7.88 24.32 -2.60
N ALA A 67 -8.64 23.25 -2.32
CA ALA A 67 -10.08 23.20 -2.61
C ALA A 67 -10.86 24.25 -1.80
N ALA A 68 -10.58 24.39 -0.49
CA ALA A 68 -11.20 25.38 0.37
C ALA A 68 -11.02 26.80 -0.16
N ALA A 69 -9.79 27.15 -0.58
CA ALA A 69 -9.51 28.47 -1.17
C ALA A 69 -10.29 28.71 -2.48
N ARG A 70 -10.47 27.67 -3.30
CA ARG A 70 -11.28 27.76 -4.53
C ARG A 70 -12.76 27.92 -4.22
N PHE A 71 -13.29 27.18 -3.26
CA PHE A 71 -14.69 27.30 -2.85
C PHE A 71 -14.98 28.66 -2.21
N GLU A 72 -14.08 29.17 -1.38
CA GLU A 72 -14.20 30.49 -0.76
C GLU A 72 -14.26 31.61 -1.81
N ALA A 73 -13.47 31.51 -2.88
CA ALA A 73 -13.52 32.45 -3.99
C ALA A 73 -14.82 32.39 -4.81
N LEU A 74 -15.52 31.24 -4.83
CA LEU A 74 -16.73 31.02 -5.63
C LEU A 74 -18.02 31.29 -4.85
N PHE A 75 -18.05 30.89 -3.58
CA PHE A 75 -19.26 30.83 -2.77
C PHE A 75 -19.18 31.71 -1.51
N GLY A 76 -18.00 32.23 -1.18
CA GLY A 76 -17.74 33.00 0.04
C GLY A 76 -17.27 32.12 1.20
N PRO A 77 -16.76 32.73 2.28
CA PRO A 77 -16.09 32.01 3.38
C PRO A 77 -17.00 31.19 4.28
N GLU A 78 -18.29 31.53 4.33
CA GLU A 78 -19.29 30.89 5.20
C GLU A 78 -20.02 29.71 4.54
N ASP A 79 -19.70 29.39 3.28
CA ASP A 79 -20.32 28.28 2.57
C ASP A 79 -19.90 26.92 3.17
N ASP A 80 -20.84 25.99 3.28
CA ASP A 80 -20.62 24.66 3.85
C ASP A 80 -19.49 23.89 3.14
N ALA A 81 -19.28 24.11 1.84
CA ALA A 81 -18.20 23.49 1.10
C ALA A 81 -16.81 23.98 1.58
N VAL A 82 -16.69 25.25 1.97
CA VAL A 82 -15.46 25.81 2.55
C VAL A 82 -15.20 25.19 3.91
N ALA A 83 -16.22 25.14 4.78
CA ALA A 83 -16.12 24.53 6.11
C ALA A 83 -15.75 23.05 6.02
N GLY A 84 -16.38 22.31 5.10
CA GLY A 84 -16.10 20.89 4.85
C GLY A 84 -14.67 20.64 4.36
N ALA A 85 -14.20 21.41 3.37
CA ALA A 85 -12.85 21.28 2.84
C ALA A 85 -11.78 21.63 3.90
N ARG A 86 -11.98 22.70 4.70
CA ARG A 86 -11.09 23.05 5.81
C ARG A 86 -11.04 21.95 6.88
N SER A 87 -12.20 21.37 7.22
CA SER A 87 -12.29 20.27 8.18
C SER A 87 -11.54 19.03 7.71
N LEU A 88 -11.67 18.67 6.43
CA LEU A 88 -10.92 17.56 5.84
C LEU A 88 -9.42 17.84 5.79
N ALA A 89 -9.01 19.07 5.46
CA ALA A 89 -7.60 19.45 5.48
C ALA A 89 -7.00 19.26 6.89
N HIS A 90 -7.71 19.71 7.92
CA HIS A 90 -7.28 19.55 9.30
C HIS A 90 -7.20 18.07 9.71
N TYR A 91 -8.22 17.28 9.38
CA TYR A 91 -8.25 15.84 9.65
C TYR A 91 -7.05 15.11 9.04
N TYR A 92 -6.76 15.37 7.76
CA TYR A 92 -5.64 14.72 7.09
C TYR A 92 -4.28 15.13 7.69
N GLU A 93 -4.11 16.40 8.04
CA GLU A 93 -2.88 16.87 8.68
C GLU A 93 -2.68 16.23 10.07
N GLN A 94 -3.73 16.14 10.89
CA GLN A 94 -3.66 15.44 12.18
C GLN A 94 -3.34 13.95 12.00
N THR A 95 -3.95 13.31 10.99
CA THR A 95 -3.67 11.92 10.68
C THR A 95 -2.22 11.73 10.25
N ALA A 96 -1.65 12.64 9.45
CA ALA A 96 -0.25 12.59 9.06
C ALA A 96 0.69 12.66 10.27
N GLN A 97 0.41 13.56 11.21
CA GLN A 97 1.20 13.72 12.44
C GLN A 97 1.15 12.46 13.31
N GLU A 98 -0.01 11.83 13.43
CA GLU A 98 -0.14 10.59 14.18
C GLU A 98 0.62 9.43 13.51
N LEU A 99 0.55 9.32 12.18
CA LEU A 99 1.31 8.33 11.42
C LEU A 99 2.83 8.54 11.56
N GLU A 100 3.30 9.79 11.56
CA GLU A 100 4.70 10.13 11.84
C GLU A 100 5.11 9.70 13.25
N ARG A 101 4.28 9.99 14.27
CA ARG A 101 4.51 9.58 15.65
C ARG A 101 4.63 8.05 15.77
N VAL A 102 3.75 7.31 15.10
CA VAL A 102 3.79 5.83 15.07
C VAL A 102 5.05 5.34 14.36
N ALA A 103 5.41 5.94 13.22
CA ALA A 103 6.64 5.60 12.50
C ALA A 103 7.89 5.83 13.34
N GLU A 104 7.95 6.91 14.11
CA GLU A 104 9.05 7.21 15.03
C GLU A 104 9.18 6.18 16.15
N ALA A 105 8.05 5.72 16.71
CA ALA A 105 8.04 4.66 17.71
C ALA A 105 8.66 3.36 17.16
N HIS A 106 8.28 2.93 15.95
CA HIS A 106 8.86 1.74 15.30
C HIS A 106 10.34 1.95 14.94
N ALA A 107 10.71 3.13 14.46
CA ALA A 107 12.10 3.45 14.16
C ALA A 107 12.98 3.44 15.42
N ALA A 108 12.44 3.84 16.58
CA ALA A 108 13.16 3.77 17.85
C ALA A 108 13.43 2.32 18.26
N VAL A 109 12.44 1.43 18.14
CA VAL A 109 12.61 -0.01 18.45
C VAL A 109 13.69 -0.63 17.56
N SER A 110 13.68 -0.35 16.26
CA SER A 110 14.70 -0.82 15.32
C SER A 110 16.12 -0.41 15.73
N ARG A 111 16.30 0.87 16.12
CA ARG A 111 17.61 1.38 16.59
C ARG A 111 18.11 0.70 17.87
N HIS A 112 17.19 0.34 18.77
CA HIS A 112 17.54 -0.35 20.02
C HIS A 112 17.88 -1.83 19.80
N GLY A 113 17.20 -2.50 18.86
CA GLY A 113 17.50 -3.89 18.48
C GLY A 113 18.85 -4.06 17.78
N GLN A 114 19.32 -3.04 17.07
CA GLN A 114 20.62 -3.05 16.38
C GLN A 114 21.84 -2.79 17.27
N ARG A 115 21.66 -2.38 18.55
CA ARG A 115 22.80 -2.29 19.48
C ARG A 115 23.20 -3.71 19.88
N PRO A 116 24.41 -4.19 19.53
CA PRO A 116 24.85 -5.50 19.99
C PRO A 116 24.86 -5.49 21.52
N GLN A 117 24.13 -6.41 22.12
CA GLN A 117 24.31 -6.73 23.53
C GLN A 117 25.70 -7.35 23.66
N THR A 118 26.71 -6.52 23.93
CA THR A 118 27.99 -7.02 24.45
C THR A 118 27.71 -7.56 25.84
N VAL A 119 27.33 -8.83 25.88
CA VAL A 119 27.28 -9.65 27.09
C VAL A 119 28.71 -9.70 27.63
N ARG A 120 28.88 -9.21 28.86
CA ARG A 120 30.13 -9.26 29.62
C ARG A 120 30.07 -10.38 30.64
#